data_AF-A0A2V5PXQ7-F1
#
_entry.id   AF-A0A2V5PXQ7-F1
#
_cell.length_a   1.000
_cell.length_b   1.000
_cell.length_c   1.000
_cell.angle_alpha   90.00
_cell.angle_beta   90.00
_cell.angle_gamma   90.00
#
_symmetry.space_group_name_H-M   'P 1'
#
loop_
_entity.id
_entity.type
_entity.pdbx_description
1 polymer ?
#
loop_
_entity_poly.entity_id
_entity_poly.type
_entity_poly.pdbx_seq_one_letter_code
_entity_poly.pdbx_strand_id
1 'polypeptide(L)'
;MVTASPPVSPSVVARILMIQKRIVTCGTLLSVFELDMSFQNGRTTALRKPGVFEGCCCRPVRPASQRRLPVPVEAESNNGSDLVSSFQRASFPIPFSSIPMRYHSVIPWRRHLFVDCGGHDGCSVRRFRKDFDPEGRFEIVTFEPNAAFAGCYSALPGHRLIQAAVSDRDGIQDFFLDREDGDGSTLFRNKLTRDTGGFGTLDTANPAQVQTMDLSSWIRKNTSVFDYLILKLDVEGAEYDVLEKMIRDRTIRRLAHLFIEWHWDRVGVPHDRHLKLLRTLQRHRLPILDWDAQGY
;
A
#
# COMPACT_ATOMS: atom_id res chain seq x y z
N MET A 1 52.67 20.08 8.36
CA MET A 1 51.67 21.14 8.06
C MET A 1 50.34 20.69 8.63
N VAL A 2 49.76 21.44 9.57
CA VAL A 2 48.41 21.20 10.10
C VAL A 2 47.53 22.33 9.59
N THR A 3 46.50 22.01 8.81
CA THR A 3 45.54 22.99 8.29
C THR A 3 44.43 23.20 9.30
N ALA A 4 44.34 24.41 9.87
CA ALA A 4 43.22 24.78 10.71
C ALA A 4 41.94 24.90 9.86
N SER A 5 40.82 24.35 10.34
CA SER A 5 39.53 24.50 9.68
C SER A 5 39.03 25.95 9.77
N PRO A 6 38.33 26.47 8.74
CA PRO A 6 37.85 27.85 8.74
C PRO A 6 36.79 28.09 9.84
N PRO A 7 36.68 29.32 10.38
CA PRO A 7 35.73 29.64 11.43
C PRO A 7 34.28 29.47 10.93
N VAL A 8 33.46 28.80 11.75
CA VAL A 8 32.04 28.56 11.45
C VAL A 8 31.25 29.85 11.64
N SER A 9 30.42 30.20 10.66
CA SER A 9 29.64 31.46 10.68
C SER A 9 28.75 31.58 11.94
N PRO A 10 28.68 32.77 12.59
CA PRO A 10 27.84 32.99 13.77
C PRO A 10 26.36 32.61 13.57
N SER A 11 25.82 32.73 12.36
CA SER A 11 24.43 32.35 12.04
C SER A 11 24.20 30.83 12.03
N VAL A 12 25.24 30.03 11.82
CA VAL A 12 25.19 28.56 11.95
C VAL A 12 25.24 28.16 13.42
N VAL A 13 26.13 28.78 14.21
CA VAL A 13 26.24 28.57 15.67
C VAL A 13 24.92 28.94 16.37
N ALA A 14 24.31 30.07 16.02
CA ALA A 14 23.01 30.49 16.55
C ALA A 14 21.89 29.47 16.27
N ARG A 15 21.85 28.89 15.06
CA ARG A 15 20.86 27.86 14.70
C ARG A 15 21.03 26.57 15.50
N ILE A 16 22.27 26.14 15.75
CA ILE A 16 22.55 24.94 16.57
C ILE A 16 22.10 25.16 18.02
N LEU A 17 22.40 26.33 18.60
CA LEU A 17 22.02 26.66 19.98
C LEU A 17 20.50 26.81 20.18
N MET A 18 19.76 27.28 19.18
CA MET A 18 18.28 27.33 19.25
C MET A 18 17.62 25.95 19.21
N ILE A 19 18.23 24.96 18.53
CA ILE A 19 17.70 23.59 18.46
C ILE A 19 17.80 22.89 19.82
N GLN A 20 18.93 23.03 20.53
CA GLN A 20 19.12 22.36 21.82
C GLN A 20 18.25 22.94 22.95
N LYS A 21 17.89 24.22 22.90
CA LYS A 21 17.05 24.86 23.94
C LYS A 21 15.56 24.45 23.93
N ARG A 22 15.07 23.75 22.90
CA ARG A 22 13.65 23.31 22.83
C ARG A 22 13.36 21.90 23.35
N ILE A 23 14.37 21.17 23.84
CA ILE A 23 14.23 19.75 24.25
C ILE A 23 13.97 19.60 25.77
N VAL A 24 13.95 20.68 26.56
CA VAL A 24 13.80 20.61 28.03
C VAL A 24 12.66 21.51 28.55
N THR A 25 11.46 20.92 28.67
CA THR A 25 10.31 21.22 29.58
C THR A 25 9.16 20.32 29.10
N CYS A 26 8.75 19.23 29.78
CA CYS A 26 8.08 19.13 31.09
C CYS A 26 6.64 19.71 31.10
N GLY A 27 5.66 18.94 31.60
CA GLY A 27 4.39 19.51 32.09
C GLY A 27 3.10 18.88 31.56
N THR A 28 2.47 18.08 32.42
CA THR A 28 1.07 17.62 32.44
C THR A 28 0.03 18.71 32.11
N LEU A 29 -1.08 18.35 31.44
CA LEU A 29 -2.45 18.69 31.91
C LEU A 29 -3.56 17.97 31.13
N LEU A 30 -4.63 17.62 31.85
CA LEU A 30 -5.90 17.12 31.33
C LEU A 30 -6.79 18.29 30.90
N SER A 31 -7.60 18.11 29.85
CA SER A 31 -8.89 18.82 29.73
C SER A 31 -9.93 17.94 29.06
N VAL A 32 -11.07 17.80 29.74
CA VAL A 32 -12.26 17.10 29.27
C VAL A 32 -12.91 17.92 28.16
N PHE A 33 -13.49 17.26 27.15
CA PHE A 33 -14.44 17.88 26.24
C PHE A 33 -15.75 17.10 26.26
N GLU A 34 -16.83 17.78 26.64
CA GLU A 34 -18.20 17.30 26.46
C GLU A 34 -18.54 17.27 24.97
N LEU A 35 -19.25 16.24 24.54
CA LEU A 35 -19.87 16.17 23.21
C LEU A 35 -21.37 16.43 23.39
N ASP A 36 -21.80 17.62 22.97
CA ASP A 36 -23.23 17.95 22.91
C ASP A 36 -23.85 17.39 21.62
N MET A 37 -25.03 16.76 21.75
CA MET A 37 -25.73 16.11 20.65
C MET A 37 -26.87 17.00 20.14
N SER A 38 -26.77 17.49 18.90
CA SER A 38 -27.92 18.07 18.19
C SER A 38 -28.32 17.24 16.97
N PHE A 39 -29.51 16.65 17.07
CA PHE A 39 -30.11 15.75 16.10
C PHE A 39 -31.08 16.55 15.20
N GLN A 40 -30.92 16.52 13.88
CA GLN A 40 -31.94 17.05 12.96
C GLN A 40 -32.18 16.14 11.75
N ASN A 41 -33.47 15.91 11.47
CA ASN A 41 -33.97 15.05 10.39
C ASN A 41 -34.08 15.83 9.05
N GLY A 42 -33.87 15.13 7.94
CA GLY A 42 -34.20 15.64 6.60
C GLY A 42 -34.26 14.56 5.51
N ARG A 43 -35.47 14.25 5.02
CA ARG A 43 -35.72 13.71 3.65
C ARG A 43 -35.86 14.95 2.72
N THR A 44 -35.73 15.00 1.39
CA THR A 44 -35.71 14.06 0.24
C THR A 44 -34.63 14.56 -0.79
N THR A 45 -34.44 14.11 -2.04
CA THR A 45 -35.18 13.21 -2.98
C THR A 45 -34.19 12.58 -3.98
N ALA A 46 -34.62 11.61 -4.81
CA ALA A 46 -33.82 11.09 -5.92
C ALA A 46 -33.92 11.94 -7.20
N LEU A 47 -32.81 12.08 -7.95
CA LEU A 47 -32.79 12.44 -9.36
C LEU A 47 -31.94 11.42 -10.15
N ARG A 48 -32.25 11.22 -11.43
CA ARG A 48 -31.67 10.15 -12.27
C ARG A 48 -31.06 10.72 -13.57
N LYS A 49 -29.89 10.17 -13.94
CA LYS A 49 -29.31 10.04 -15.31
C LYS A 49 -28.79 11.31 -16.02
N PRO A 50 -27.97 11.17 -17.10
CA PRO A 50 -27.12 10.03 -17.53
C PRO A 50 -25.66 10.43 -17.92
N GLY A 51 -24.83 9.42 -18.22
CA GLY A 51 -23.47 9.56 -18.81
C GLY A 51 -22.56 8.44 -18.29
N VAL A 52 -22.60 7.22 -18.86
CA VAL A 52 -21.82 6.81 -20.05
C VAL A 52 -20.33 7.19 -19.92
N PHE A 53 -19.55 6.24 -19.41
CA PHE A 53 -18.14 6.08 -19.75
C PHE A 53 -17.96 4.61 -20.15
N GLU A 54 -17.34 4.38 -21.29
CA GLU A 54 -17.15 3.03 -21.83
C GLU A 54 -16.04 2.31 -21.04
N GLY A 55 -16.31 1.09 -20.59
CA GLY A 55 -15.33 0.28 -19.89
C GLY A 55 -14.24 -0.21 -20.85
N CYS A 56 -12.98 -0.12 -20.42
CA CYS A 56 -11.87 -0.66 -21.19
C CYS A 56 -11.94 -2.19 -21.21
N CYS A 57 -12.25 -2.78 -22.36
CA CYS A 57 -12.42 -4.22 -22.51
C CYS A 57 -11.09 -4.97 -22.61
N CYS A 58 -10.51 -5.32 -21.45
CA CYS A 58 -9.42 -6.30 -21.33
C CYS A 58 -9.82 -7.48 -20.43
N ARG A 59 -11.02 -8.05 -20.64
CA ARG A 59 -11.43 -9.31 -19.98
C ARG A 59 -11.44 -10.47 -21.00
N PRO A 60 -10.75 -11.59 -20.73
CA PRO A 60 -10.93 -12.80 -21.54
C PRO A 60 -12.37 -13.32 -21.44
N VAL A 61 -12.89 -13.87 -22.54
CA VAL A 61 -14.30 -14.25 -22.69
C VAL A 61 -14.62 -15.51 -21.88
N ARG A 62 -15.54 -15.42 -20.92
CA ARG A 62 -16.06 -16.58 -20.16
C ARG A 62 -17.13 -17.34 -20.96
N PRO A 63 -17.10 -18.68 -21.04
CA PRO A 63 -18.26 -19.48 -21.43
C PRO A 63 -19.33 -19.45 -20.33
N ALA A 64 -20.61 -19.48 -20.71
CA ALA A 64 -21.71 -19.50 -19.75
C ALA A 64 -21.88 -20.89 -19.09
N SER A 65 -21.98 -20.93 -17.76
CA SER A 65 -22.38 -22.12 -17.00
C SER A 65 -23.66 -21.88 -16.21
N GLN A 66 -24.45 -22.94 -16.02
CA GLN A 66 -25.83 -22.87 -15.57
C GLN A 66 -25.95 -22.66 -14.06
N ARG A 67 -26.88 -21.80 -13.64
CA ARG A 67 -27.20 -21.57 -12.22
C ARG A 67 -27.80 -22.83 -11.59
N ARG A 68 -27.32 -23.19 -10.39
CA ARG A 68 -28.07 -23.99 -9.41
C ARG A 68 -28.41 -23.14 -8.20
N LEU A 69 -29.56 -23.42 -7.59
CA LEU A 69 -30.10 -22.70 -6.44
C LEU A 69 -29.40 -23.13 -5.14
N PRO A 70 -29.26 -22.25 -4.13
CA PRO A 70 -28.67 -22.60 -2.84
C PRO A 70 -29.65 -23.41 -1.97
N VAL A 71 -29.08 -24.27 -1.13
CA VAL A 71 -29.76 -25.02 -0.05
C VAL A 71 -29.43 -24.32 1.28
N PRO A 72 -30.35 -24.23 2.26
CA PRO A 72 -30.10 -23.50 3.51
C PRO A 72 -29.07 -24.19 4.42
N VAL A 73 -28.41 -23.39 5.26
CA VAL A 73 -27.47 -23.85 6.30
C VAL A 73 -28.11 -23.54 7.66
N GLU A 74 -28.11 -24.51 8.57
CA GLU A 74 -28.53 -24.31 9.96
C GLU A 74 -27.41 -23.65 10.78
N ALA A 75 -27.80 -22.81 11.75
CA ALA A 75 -26.87 -22.01 12.54
C ALA A 75 -26.76 -22.53 13.97
N GLU A 76 -25.55 -22.83 14.42
CA GLU A 76 -25.24 -22.98 15.85
C GLU A 76 -24.42 -21.80 16.36
N SER A 77 -24.85 -21.25 17.50
CA SER A 77 -24.20 -20.15 18.19
C SER A 77 -23.13 -20.65 19.14
N ASN A 78 -21.96 -20.00 19.18
CA ASN A 78 -21.11 -20.04 20.37
C ASN A 78 -20.45 -18.68 20.66
N ASN A 79 -20.56 -18.26 21.92
CA ASN A 79 -20.05 -16.99 22.43
C ASN A 79 -18.57 -17.10 22.81
N GLY A 80 -17.78 -16.04 22.55
CA GLY A 80 -16.55 -15.79 23.30
C GLY A 80 -15.36 -15.20 22.52
N SER A 81 -15.27 -13.86 22.44
CA SER A 81 -14.02 -13.07 22.63
C SER A 81 -14.18 -11.59 22.23
N ASP A 82 -14.81 -10.79 23.10
CA ASP A 82 -15.13 -9.36 22.87
C ASP A 82 -13.94 -8.37 22.96
N LEU A 83 -12.75 -8.74 22.47
CA LEU A 83 -11.54 -7.87 22.53
C LEU A 83 -10.76 -7.73 21.23
N VAL A 84 -11.27 -8.26 20.09
CA VAL A 84 -10.60 -8.16 18.78
C VAL A 84 -11.48 -7.48 17.71
N SER A 85 -12.79 -7.34 17.94
CA SER A 85 -13.79 -6.84 16.98
C SER A 85 -13.70 -5.33 16.66
N SER A 86 -12.92 -4.56 17.42
CA SER A 86 -12.86 -3.09 17.31
C SER A 86 -11.92 -2.55 16.23
N PHE A 87 -11.23 -3.41 15.46
CA PHE A 87 -10.25 -2.99 14.44
C PHE A 87 -10.70 -3.09 12.97
N GLN A 88 -11.94 -3.52 12.68
CA GLN A 88 -12.41 -3.76 11.30
C GLN A 88 -13.51 -2.79 10.80
N ARG A 89 -13.72 -1.63 11.44
CA ARG A 89 -14.68 -0.62 10.96
C ARG A 89 -14.16 0.82 11.05
N ALA A 90 -13.34 1.18 10.07
CA ALA A 90 -13.03 2.57 9.74
C ALA A 90 -13.07 2.81 8.21
N SER A 91 -14.10 2.28 7.54
CA SER A 91 -14.37 2.53 6.11
C SER A 91 -14.94 3.94 5.89
N PHE A 92 -14.11 4.96 6.11
CA PHE A 92 -14.36 6.33 5.67
C PHE A 92 -13.12 6.85 4.93
N PRO A 93 -13.26 7.46 3.75
CA PRO A 93 -12.14 8.14 3.11
C PRO A 93 -11.75 9.34 3.97
N ILE A 94 -10.68 9.19 4.75
CA ILE A 94 -10.03 10.32 5.42
C ILE A 94 -9.53 11.23 4.31
N PRO A 95 -10.10 12.45 4.12
CA PRO A 95 -9.64 13.33 3.06
C PRO A 95 -8.16 13.63 3.26
N PHE A 96 -7.38 13.70 2.17
CA PHE A 96 -5.92 13.82 2.24
C PHE A 96 -5.44 15.01 3.11
N SER A 97 -6.27 16.04 3.25
CA SER A 97 -6.06 17.19 4.14
C SER A 97 -6.07 16.90 5.65
N SER A 98 -6.59 15.75 6.10
CA SER A 98 -6.69 15.36 7.51
C SER A 98 -5.79 14.18 7.91
N ILE A 99 -4.99 13.63 6.98
CA ILE A 99 -3.89 12.75 7.34
C ILE A 99 -2.77 13.63 7.93
N PRO A 100 -2.29 13.40 9.18
CA PRO A 100 -1.34 14.29 9.83
C PRO A 100 0.04 14.22 9.15
N MET A 101 0.26 15.18 8.24
CA MET A 101 1.47 15.31 7.43
C MET A 101 2.71 15.37 8.33
N ARG A 102 3.58 14.35 8.20
CA ARG A 102 4.78 14.24 9.02
C ARG A 102 5.79 15.33 8.65
N TYR A 103 6.09 16.15 9.64
CA TYR A 103 6.89 17.37 9.55
C TYR A 103 6.28 18.40 8.60
N HIS A 104 5.94 19.57 9.16
CA HIS A 104 6.11 20.81 8.40
C HIS A 104 7.61 21.00 8.15
N SER A 105 8.15 20.34 7.12
CA SER A 105 9.43 20.71 6.58
C SER A 105 9.27 22.10 5.98
N VAL A 106 10.02 23.07 6.51
CA VAL A 106 10.12 24.44 5.94
C VAL A 106 10.74 24.41 4.52
N ILE A 107 11.21 23.24 4.10
CA ILE A 107 11.65 22.89 2.75
C ILE A 107 10.49 22.10 2.09
N PRO A 108 9.93 22.55 0.96
CA PRO A 108 8.93 21.78 0.23
C PRO A 108 9.54 20.51 -0.38
N TRP A 109 8.72 19.46 -0.53
CA TRP A 109 9.12 18.24 -1.23
C TRP A 109 9.49 18.54 -2.68
N ARG A 110 10.58 17.94 -3.18
CA ARG A 110 11.05 18.14 -4.55
C ARG A 110 10.16 17.43 -5.58
N ARG A 111 9.65 16.24 -5.21
CA ARG A 111 8.85 15.34 -6.03
C ARG A 111 7.82 14.64 -5.15
N HIS A 112 6.67 14.31 -5.72
CA HIS A 112 5.68 13.41 -5.12
C HIS A 112 5.68 12.13 -5.95
N LEU A 113 5.86 10.98 -5.29
CA LEU A 113 6.07 9.71 -5.97
C LEU A 113 5.16 8.63 -5.36
N PHE A 114 4.35 8.00 -6.20
CA PHE A 114 3.58 6.82 -5.86
C PHE A 114 4.27 5.61 -6.49
N VAL A 115 4.77 4.71 -5.63
CA VAL A 115 5.35 3.43 -6.06
C VAL A 115 4.30 2.36 -5.81
N ASP A 116 3.84 1.75 -6.88
CA ASP A 116 2.72 0.83 -6.93
C ASP A 116 3.25 -0.58 -7.21
N CYS A 117 3.21 -1.47 -6.21
CA CYS A 117 3.74 -2.82 -6.34
C CYS A 117 2.60 -3.83 -6.43
N GLY A 118 2.60 -4.67 -7.47
CA GLY A 118 1.50 -5.55 -7.86
C GLY A 118 0.37 -4.76 -8.48
N GLY A 119 0.61 -4.16 -9.65
CA GLY A 119 -0.34 -3.22 -10.23
C GLY A 119 -1.56 -3.86 -10.91
N HIS A 120 -1.51 -5.16 -11.22
CA HIS A 120 -2.54 -5.91 -11.94
C HIS A 120 -2.97 -5.19 -13.24
N ASP A 121 -4.27 -4.96 -13.46
CA ASP A 121 -4.79 -4.24 -14.63
C ASP A 121 -4.65 -2.69 -14.56
N GLY A 122 -3.96 -2.17 -13.54
CA GLY A 122 -3.81 -0.75 -13.27
C GLY A 122 -4.94 -0.12 -12.44
N CYS A 123 -5.85 -0.92 -11.85
CA CYS A 123 -6.91 -0.46 -10.95
C CYS A 123 -6.38 0.37 -9.78
N SER A 124 -5.21 0.00 -9.22
CA SER A 124 -4.51 0.74 -8.17
C SER A 124 -4.18 2.18 -8.58
N VAL A 125 -3.66 2.36 -9.80
CA VAL A 125 -3.32 3.67 -10.39
C VAL A 125 -4.58 4.50 -10.64
N ARG A 126 -5.65 3.88 -11.16
CA ARG A 126 -6.94 4.55 -11.38
C ARG A 126 -7.57 5.02 -10.06
N ARG A 127 -7.57 4.16 -9.03
CA ARG A 127 -8.00 4.50 -7.68
C ARG A 127 -7.15 5.63 -7.09
N PHE A 128 -5.82 5.52 -7.16
CA PHE A 128 -4.93 6.53 -6.59
C PHE A 128 -5.14 7.92 -7.20
N ARG A 129 -5.21 8.02 -8.53
CA ARG A 129 -5.50 9.29 -9.23
C ARG A 129 -6.86 9.86 -8.84
N LYS A 130 -7.90 9.03 -8.71
CA LYS A 130 -9.26 9.49 -8.36
C LYS A 130 -9.37 9.95 -6.91
N ASP A 131 -8.89 9.14 -5.97
CA ASP A 131 -9.17 9.30 -4.54
C ASP A 131 -8.10 10.16 -3.81
N PHE A 132 -6.86 10.19 -4.30
CA PHE A 132 -5.71 10.79 -3.59
C PHE A 132 -4.94 11.84 -4.40
N ASP A 133 -4.91 11.73 -5.74
CA ASP A 133 -4.18 12.66 -6.63
C ASP A 133 -5.01 13.18 -7.83
N PRO A 134 -6.17 13.82 -7.58
CA PRO A 134 -7.05 14.32 -8.65
C PRO A 134 -6.45 15.47 -9.47
N GLU A 135 -5.39 16.11 -8.96
CA GLU A 135 -4.63 17.15 -9.65
C GLU A 135 -3.43 16.60 -10.45
N GLY A 136 -3.15 15.29 -10.38
CA GLY A 136 -2.08 14.66 -11.15
C GLY A 136 -0.65 15.04 -10.72
N ARG A 137 -0.44 15.41 -9.45
CA ARG A 137 0.85 15.90 -8.92
C ARG A 137 1.88 14.80 -8.69
N PHE A 138 1.47 13.54 -8.61
CA PHE A 138 2.37 12.42 -8.37
C PHE A 138 2.96 11.88 -9.68
N GLU A 139 4.26 11.66 -9.68
CA GLU A 139 4.88 10.67 -10.56
C GLU A 139 4.41 9.27 -10.12
N ILE A 140 4.05 8.38 -11.04
CA ILE A 140 3.59 7.03 -10.72
C ILE A 140 4.53 6.00 -11.35
N VAL A 141 5.04 5.08 -10.55
CA VAL A 141 5.85 3.94 -11.00
C VAL A 141 5.20 2.66 -10.54
N THR A 142 4.77 1.83 -11.48
CA THR A 142 4.12 0.55 -11.20
C THR A 142 5.05 -0.61 -11.49
N PHE A 143 5.08 -1.60 -10.59
CA PHE A 143 5.71 -2.90 -10.78
C PHE A 143 4.62 -3.95 -11.01
N GLU A 144 4.61 -4.54 -12.20
CA GLU A 144 3.70 -5.63 -12.55
C GLU A 144 4.45 -6.69 -13.39
N PRO A 145 4.71 -7.89 -12.85
CA PRO A 145 5.44 -8.94 -13.57
C PRO A 145 4.65 -9.59 -14.72
N ASN A 146 3.32 -9.64 -14.66
CA ASN A 146 2.51 -10.34 -15.63
C ASN A 146 2.41 -9.55 -16.95
N ALA A 147 3.10 -10.06 -17.98
CA ALA A 147 3.13 -9.46 -19.31
C ALA A 147 1.73 -9.26 -19.93
N ALA A 148 0.72 -10.03 -19.52
CA ALA A 148 -0.66 -9.87 -20.00
C ALA A 148 -1.24 -8.49 -19.67
N PHE A 149 -0.82 -7.86 -18.56
CA PHE A 149 -1.32 -6.54 -18.15
C PHE A 149 -0.51 -5.37 -18.70
N ALA A 150 0.63 -5.60 -19.34
CA ALA A 150 1.47 -4.52 -19.86
C ALA A 150 0.71 -3.56 -20.80
N GLY A 151 -0.27 -4.08 -21.55
CA GLY A 151 -1.16 -3.28 -22.40
C GLY A 151 -2.07 -2.32 -21.63
N CYS A 152 -2.54 -2.68 -20.44
CA CYS A 152 -3.45 -1.88 -19.60
C CYS A 152 -2.83 -0.54 -19.19
N TYR A 153 -1.51 -0.48 -19.06
CA TYR A 153 -0.77 0.72 -18.68
C TYR A 153 -0.57 1.71 -19.82
N SER A 154 -0.65 1.27 -21.08
CA SER A 154 -0.39 2.14 -22.25
C SER A 154 -1.27 3.39 -22.32
N ALA A 155 -2.48 3.32 -21.76
CA ALA A 155 -3.44 4.42 -21.71
C ALA A 155 -3.29 5.35 -20.47
N LEU A 156 -2.41 5.04 -19.52
CA LEU A 156 -2.29 5.78 -18.25
C LEU A 156 -1.29 6.96 -18.36
N PRO A 157 -1.73 8.22 -18.21
CA PRO A 157 -0.86 9.38 -18.39
C PRO A 157 0.13 9.55 -17.22
N GLY A 158 1.40 9.82 -17.56
CA GLY A 158 2.45 10.10 -16.59
C GLY A 158 2.82 8.90 -15.69
N HIS A 159 2.45 7.68 -16.08
CA HIS A 159 2.88 6.45 -15.42
C HIS A 159 4.22 5.96 -16.00
N ARG A 160 4.95 5.13 -15.24
CA ARG A 160 6.05 4.30 -15.73
C ARG A 160 5.88 2.86 -15.23
N LEU A 161 5.55 1.95 -16.14
CA LEU A 161 5.55 0.52 -15.87
C LEU A 161 7.00 -0.02 -15.79
N ILE A 162 7.25 -0.89 -14.82
CA ILE A 162 8.43 -1.74 -14.70
C ILE A 162 7.93 -3.18 -14.65
N GLN A 163 8.20 -3.95 -15.70
CA GLN A 163 7.71 -5.32 -15.83
C GLN A 163 8.58 -6.31 -15.03
N ALA A 164 8.47 -6.26 -13.70
CA ALA A 164 9.21 -7.11 -12.77
C ALA A 164 8.40 -7.33 -11.47
N ALA A 165 8.55 -8.49 -10.85
CA ALA A 165 7.99 -8.77 -9.54
C ALA A 165 8.80 -8.07 -8.45
N VAL A 166 8.13 -7.54 -7.43
CA VAL A 166 8.78 -6.91 -6.29
C VAL A 166 9.25 -7.98 -5.30
N SER A 167 10.50 -7.86 -4.85
CA SER A 167 11.19 -8.87 -4.06
C SER A 167 12.22 -8.24 -3.12
N ASP A 168 12.84 -9.05 -2.26
CA ASP A 168 13.96 -8.65 -1.42
C ASP A 168 15.31 -8.71 -2.16
N ARG A 169 15.35 -9.17 -3.41
CA ARG A 169 16.55 -9.37 -4.22
C ARG A 169 16.27 -9.21 -5.72
N ASP A 170 17.27 -8.71 -6.43
CA ASP A 170 17.29 -8.74 -7.89
C ASP A 170 17.54 -10.18 -8.39
N GLY A 171 16.93 -10.56 -9.52
CA GLY A 171 17.15 -11.87 -10.12
C GLY A 171 16.05 -12.31 -11.09
N ILE A 172 15.99 -13.61 -11.37
CA ILE A 172 14.89 -14.25 -12.10
C ILE A 172 14.30 -15.32 -11.18
N GLN A 173 12.98 -15.40 -11.10
CA GLN A 173 12.27 -16.37 -10.25
C GLN A 173 11.03 -16.94 -10.95
N ASP A 174 10.60 -18.12 -10.51
CA ASP A 174 9.27 -18.67 -10.83
C ASP A 174 8.19 -17.68 -10.39
N PHE A 175 7.26 -17.36 -11.29
CA PHE A 175 6.04 -16.64 -11.02
C PHE A 175 4.85 -17.48 -11.43
N PHE A 176 4.01 -17.77 -10.46
CA PHE A 176 2.87 -18.64 -10.59
C PHE A 176 1.65 -17.77 -10.87
N LEU A 177 1.06 -17.94 -12.06
CA LEU A 177 -0.08 -17.15 -12.51
C LEU A 177 -1.37 -17.69 -11.92
N ASP A 178 -2.28 -16.80 -11.50
CA ASP A 178 -3.68 -17.18 -11.36
C ASP A 178 -4.30 -17.44 -12.76
N ARG A 179 -5.17 -18.45 -12.84
CA ARG A 179 -5.76 -18.97 -14.08
C ARG A 179 -7.11 -18.35 -14.44
N GLU A 180 -7.75 -17.59 -13.56
CA GLU A 180 -9.07 -16.99 -13.77
C GLU A 180 -8.99 -15.57 -14.35
N ASP A 181 -8.24 -14.69 -13.69
CA ASP A 181 -8.05 -13.30 -14.10
C ASP A 181 -6.67 -12.72 -13.70
N GLY A 182 -5.77 -13.56 -13.20
CA GLY A 182 -4.41 -13.16 -12.81
C GLY A 182 -4.35 -12.42 -11.47
N ASP A 183 -5.51 -12.08 -10.88
CA ASP A 183 -5.60 -11.59 -9.51
C ASP A 183 -5.14 -12.71 -8.57
N GLY A 184 -4.21 -12.39 -7.68
CA GLY A 184 -3.56 -13.40 -6.84
C GLY A 184 -2.38 -14.18 -7.44
N SER A 185 -1.84 -13.79 -8.60
CA SER A 185 -0.56 -14.32 -9.12
C SER A 185 0.61 -14.02 -8.16
N THR A 186 1.54 -14.95 -7.96
CA THR A 186 2.53 -14.86 -6.86
C THR A 186 3.89 -15.50 -7.17
N LEU A 187 4.92 -15.11 -6.43
CA LEU A 187 6.23 -15.81 -6.36
C LEU A 187 6.17 -17.09 -5.49
N PHE A 188 5.10 -17.31 -4.73
CA PHE A 188 4.99 -18.40 -3.75
C PHE A 188 4.24 -19.61 -4.30
N ARG A 189 4.99 -20.65 -4.70
CA ARG A 189 4.44 -21.94 -5.20
C ARG A 189 3.39 -22.56 -4.27
N ASN A 190 3.54 -22.35 -2.97
CA ASN A 190 2.72 -22.92 -1.90
C ASN A 190 1.63 -21.97 -1.36
N LYS A 191 1.29 -20.90 -2.10
CA LYS A 191 0.12 -20.07 -1.78
C LYS A 191 -1.15 -20.94 -1.76
N LEU A 192 -1.97 -20.78 -0.72
CA LEU A 192 -3.26 -21.43 -0.59
C LEU A 192 -4.21 -20.98 -1.69
N THR A 193 -4.62 -21.95 -2.51
CA THR A 193 -5.62 -21.85 -3.57
C THR A 193 -6.98 -22.34 -3.09
N ARG A 194 -8.02 -22.16 -3.90
CA ARG A 194 -9.36 -22.71 -3.63
C ARG A 194 -9.35 -24.21 -3.27
N ASP A 195 -8.50 -25.00 -3.93
CA ASP A 195 -8.38 -26.45 -3.71
C ASP A 195 -7.61 -26.82 -2.42
N THR A 196 -6.95 -25.85 -1.79
CA THR A 196 -6.13 -26.02 -0.58
C THR A 196 -6.59 -25.15 0.59
N GLY A 197 -7.81 -24.59 0.52
CA GLY A 197 -8.44 -23.82 1.60
C GLY A 197 -8.21 -22.31 1.56
N GLY A 198 -7.66 -21.78 0.47
CA GLY A 198 -7.52 -20.34 0.21
C GLY A 198 -8.41 -19.83 -0.93
N PHE A 199 -7.91 -18.85 -1.68
CA PHE A 199 -8.62 -18.18 -2.78
C PHE A 199 -7.79 -18.25 -4.08
N GLY A 200 -8.42 -18.02 -5.23
CA GLY A 200 -7.78 -18.08 -6.54
C GLY A 200 -7.37 -19.50 -6.99
N THR A 201 -6.70 -19.56 -8.14
CA THR A 201 -6.41 -20.76 -8.92
C THR A 201 -5.01 -20.71 -9.54
N LEU A 202 -4.01 -21.23 -8.85
CA LEU A 202 -2.62 -21.06 -9.23
C LEU A 202 -2.12 -22.11 -10.24
N ASP A 203 -1.44 -21.69 -11.33
CA ASP A 203 -0.71 -22.64 -12.19
C ASP A 203 0.68 -22.97 -11.64
N THR A 204 0.72 -23.95 -10.73
CA THR A 204 1.96 -24.50 -10.17
C THR A 204 2.73 -25.41 -11.15
N ALA A 205 2.11 -25.83 -12.26
CA ALA A 205 2.74 -26.73 -13.22
C ALA A 205 3.62 -25.97 -14.24
N ASN A 206 3.17 -24.77 -14.67
CA ASN A 206 3.84 -23.98 -15.71
C ASN A 206 4.16 -22.55 -15.20
N PRO A 207 5.10 -22.37 -14.25
CA PRO A 207 5.50 -21.04 -13.81
C PRO A 207 6.11 -20.22 -14.95
N ALA A 208 5.71 -18.95 -15.05
CA ALA A 208 6.42 -17.98 -15.86
C ALA A 208 7.78 -17.67 -15.22
N GLN A 209 8.79 -17.36 -16.03
CA GLN A 209 10.06 -16.80 -15.53
C GLN A 209 9.98 -15.28 -15.61
N VAL A 210 10.05 -14.60 -14.46
CA VAL A 210 9.96 -13.13 -14.41
C VAL A 210 11.21 -12.54 -13.78
N GLN A 211 11.55 -11.32 -14.20
CA GLN A 211 12.54 -10.52 -13.48
C GLN A 211 11.98 -10.17 -12.10
N THR A 212 12.82 -10.23 -11.08
CA THR A 212 12.51 -9.75 -9.73
C THR A 212 13.41 -8.58 -9.38
N MET A 213 12.85 -7.60 -8.66
CA MET A 213 13.52 -6.36 -8.29
C MET A 213 13.64 -6.25 -6.78
N ASP A 214 14.84 -5.96 -6.27
CA ASP A 214 15.07 -5.52 -4.90
C ASP A 214 14.45 -4.12 -4.71
N LEU A 215 13.22 -4.07 -4.19
CA LEU A 215 12.50 -2.81 -3.99
C LEU A 215 13.27 -1.85 -3.07
N SER A 216 13.98 -2.37 -2.07
CA SER A 216 14.74 -1.55 -1.12
C SER A 216 15.91 -0.84 -1.82
N SER A 217 16.68 -1.59 -2.61
CA SER A 217 17.78 -1.03 -3.42
C SER A 217 17.25 -0.12 -4.52
N TRP A 218 16.13 -0.45 -5.14
CA TRP A 218 15.47 0.42 -6.12
C TRP A 218 15.04 1.76 -5.50
N ILE A 219 14.35 1.75 -4.36
CA ILE A 219 13.93 2.97 -3.64
C ILE A 219 15.17 3.80 -3.27
N ARG A 220 16.22 3.17 -2.73
CA ARG A 220 17.49 3.85 -2.38
C ARG A 220 18.14 4.55 -3.58
N LYS A 221 18.06 3.96 -4.78
CA LYS A 221 18.67 4.46 -6.01
C LYS A 221 17.83 5.54 -6.72
N ASN A 222 16.50 5.45 -6.64
CA ASN A 222 15.58 6.29 -7.42
C ASN A 222 14.92 7.43 -6.62
N THR A 223 15.12 7.49 -5.29
CA THR A 223 14.45 8.46 -4.41
C THR A 223 15.40 9.16 -3.43
N SER A 224 15.01 10.37 -3.03
CA SER A 224 15.72 11.22 -2.07
C SER A 224 15.02 11.28 -0.71
N VAL A 225 15.67 11.88 0.30
CA VAL A 225 15.02 12.24 1.58
C VAL A 225 14.12 13.47 1.44
N PHE A 226 14.17 14.13 0.28
CA PHE A 226 13.36 15.30 -0.07
C PHE A 226 12.21 14.97 -1.03
N ASP A 227 11.92 13.68 -1.25
CA ASP A 227 10.79 13.22 -2.07
C ASP A 227 9.67 12.76 -1.14
N TYR A 228 8.41 13.10 -1.46
CA TYR A 228 7.23 12.59 -0.74
C TYR A 228 6.81 11.26 -1.35
N LEU A 229 7.21 10.17 -0.71
CA LEU A 229 7.05 8.81 -1.23
C LEU A 229 5.89 8.07 -0.55
N ILE A 230 4.88 7.71 -1.34
CA ILE A 230 3.85 6.73 -0.96
C ILE A 230 4.22 5.40 -1.63
N LEU A 231 4.22 4.31 -0.87
CA LEU A 231 4.38 2.94 -1.37
C LEU A 231 3.05 2.20 -1.22
N LYS A 232 2.48 1.68 -2.32
CA LYS A 232 1.48 0.61 -2.31
C LYS A 232 2.22 -0.72 -2.43
N LEU A 233 1.96 -1.64 -1.51
CA LEU A 233 2.56 -2.96 -1.48
C LEU A 233 1.47 -4.01 -1.31
N ASP A 234 1.13 -4.67 -2.40
CA ASP A 234 0.24 -5.83 -2.43
C ASP A 234 0.83 -6.70 -3.53
N VAL A 235 1.56 -7.73 -3.12
CA VAL A 235 2.49 -8.50 -3.94
C VAL A 235 2.39 -9.99 -3.59
N GLU A 236 1.21 -10.38 -3.12
CA GLU A 236 0.75 -11.74 -2.87
C GLU A 236 1.74 -12.63 -2.12
N GLY A 237 2.25 -12.10 -1.00
CA GLY A 237 3.09 -12.80 -0.03
C GLY A 237 4.50 -12.21 0.12
N ALA A 238 5.00 -11.48 -0.87
CA ALA A 238 6.35 -10.92 -0.84
C ALA A 238 6.49 -9.70 0.10
N GLU A 239 5.40 -9.23 0.71
CA GLU A 239 5.39 -8.04 1.57
C GLU A 239 6.36 -8.17 2.75
N TYR A 240 6.45 -9.38 3.33
CA TYR A 240 7.23 -9.66 4.54
C TYR A 240 8.73 -9.53 4.29
N ASP A 241 9.25 -10.23 3.28
CA ASP A 241 10.69 -10.22 2.97
C ASP A 241 11.14 -8.82 2.53
N VAL A 242 10.32 -8.14 1.73
CA VAL A 242 10.51 -6.75 1.30
C VAL A 242 10.58 -5.80 2.49
N LEU A 243 9.56 -5.77 3.35
CA LEU A 243 9.49 -4.82 4.47
C LEU A 243 10.53 -5.12 5.55
N GLU A 244 10.79 -6.39 5.87
CA GLU A 244 11.85 -6.78 6.80
C GLU A 244 13.24 -6.34 6.31
N LYS A 245 13.50 -6.43 5.00
CA LYS A 245 14.71 -5.89 4.38
C LYS A 245 14.77 -4.36 4.46
N MET A 246 13.69 -3.66 4.11
CA MET A 246 13.62 -2.19 4.18
C MET A 246 13.79 -1.65 5.62
N ILE A 247 13.38 -2.41 6.63
CA ILE A 247 13.66 -2.11 8.04
C ILE A 247 15.14 -2.32 8.34
N ARG A 248 15.71 -3.46 7.96
CA ARG A 248 17.10 -3.88 8.21
C ARG A 248 18.11 -2.87 7.66
N ASP A 249 17.90 -2.42 6.42
CA ASP A 249 18.78 -1.48 5.72
C ASP A 249 18.32 -0.01 5.77
N ARG A 250 17.25 0.25 6.55
CA ARG A 250 16.67 1.55 6.90
C ARG A 250 16.03 2.32 5.74
N THR A 251 15.83 1.76 4.55
CA THR A 251 15.09 2.43 3.46
C THR A 251 13.62 2.65 3.78
N ILE A 252 13.04 1.92 4.73
CA ILE A 252 11.68 2.16 5.26
C ILE A 252 11.49 3.62 5.73
N ARG A 253 12.58 4.30 6.12
CA ARG A 253 12.57 5.72 6.53
C ARG A 253 12.38 6.72 5.37
N ARG A 254 12.37 6.25 4.12
CA ARG A 254 12.05 7.05 2.92
C ARG A 254 10.54 7.21 2.73
N LEU A 255 9.74 6.30 3.28
CA LEU A 255 8.29 6.30 3.09
C LEU A 255 7.63 7.40 3.93
N ALA A 256 6.77 8.19 3.29
CA ALA A 256 5.81 9.05 3.96
C ALA A 256 4.57 8.24 4.40
N HIS A 257 4.10 7.32 3.54
CA HIS A 257 2.95 6.43 3.77
C HIS A 257 3.21 5.04 3.17
N LEU A 258 2.58 4.02 3.78
CA LEU A 258 2.47 2.66 3.25
C LEU A 258 0.99 2.32 3.07
N PHE A 259 0.59 1.99 1.85
CA PHE A 259 -0.69 1.38 1.52
C PHE A 259 -0.43 -0.13 1.32
N ILE A 260 -1.22 -1.02 1.91
CA ILE A 260 -0.87 -2.46 1.92
C ILE A 260 -2.09 -3.38 1.99
N GLU A 261 -2.05 -4.49 1.25
CA GLU A 261 -2.86 -5.69 1.52
C GLU A 261 -1.95 -6.77 2.10
N TRP A 262 -2.43 -7.51 3.11
CA TRP A 262 -1.62 -8.48 3.85
C TRP A 262 -2.01 -9.91 3.50
N HIS A 263 -1.02 -10.70 3.04
CA HIS A 263 -1.24 -12.05 2.50
C HIS A 263 -0.71 -13.20 3.38
N TRP A 264 -0.50 -12.98 4.68
CA TRP A 264 0.21 -13.97 5.52
C TRP A 264 -0.50 -15.32 5.62
N ASP A 265 -1.82 -15.26 5.76
CA ASP A 265 -2.76 -16.37 5.82
C ASP A 265 -2.81 -17.15 4.50
N ARG A 266 -2.50 -16.50 3.37
CA ARG A 266 -2.45 -17.13 2.04
C ARG A 266 -1.11 -17.81 1.74
N VAL A 267 0.04 -17.32 2.21
CA VAL A 267 1.37 -17.86 1.83
C VAL A 267 2.12 -18.65 2.91
N GLY A 268 1.44 -19.01 4.00
CA GLY A 268 2.02 -19.80 5.09
C GLY A 268 3.01 -19.01 5.95
N VAL A 269 2.89 -17.67 5.99
CA VAL A 269 3.65 -16.84 6.90
C VAL A 269 3.08 -16.99 8.32
N PRO A 270 3.90 -17.35 9.32
CA PRO A 270 3.44 -17.48 10.70
C PRO A 270 2.80 -16.18 11.24
N HIS A 271 1.67 -16.32 11.94
CA HIS A 271 0.95 -15.16 12.49
C HIS A 271 1.80 -14.32 13.46
N ASP A 272 2.74 -14.94 14.19
CA ASP A 272 3.68 -14.23 15.06
C ASP A 272 4.71 -13.41 14.27
N ARG A 273 5.16 -13.87 13.09
CA ARG A 273 5.96 -13.07 12.14
C ARG A 273 5.18 -11.84 11.69
N HIS A 274 3.92 -12.01 11.30
CA HIS A 274 3.04 -10.89 10.92
C HIS A 274 2.88 -9.87 12.05
N LEU A 275 2.51 -10.31 13.26
CA LEU A 275 2.38 -9.43 14.43
C LEU A 275 3.70 -8.74 14.82
N LYS A 276 4.83 -9.43 14.68
CA LYS A 276 6.17 -8.87 14.93
C LYS A 276 6.53 -7.78 13.91
N LEU A 277 6.17 -7.96 12.64
CA LEU A 277 6.38 -6.95 11.59
C LEU A 277 5.51 -5.71 11.86
N LEU A 278 4.20 -5.87 12.11
CA LEU A 278 3.30 -4.76 12.45
C LEU A 278 3.81 -3.92 13.63
N ARG A 279 4.15 -4.58 14.75
CA ARG A 279 4.74 -3.91 15.93
C ARG A 279 6.05 -3.18 15.61
N THR A 280 6.80 -3.65 14.61
CA THR A 280 8.05 -3.02 14.20
C THR A 280 7.79 -1.78 13.35
N LEU A 281 6.89 -1.85 12.36
CA LEU A 281 6.47 -0.70 11.55
C LEU A 281 5.86 0.41 12.42
N GLN A 282 5.06 0.07 13.43
CA GLN A 282 4.54 1.00 14.44
C GLN A 282 5.65 1.79 15.17
N ARG A 283 6.81 1.17 15.47
CA ARG A 283 7.95 1.87 16.09
C ARG A 283 8.64 2.85 15.14
N HIS A 284 8.62 2.60 13.83
CA HIS A 284 9.00 3.60 12.83
C HIS A 284 8.00 4.76 12.75
N ARG A 285 6.81 4.58 13.34
CA ARG A 285 5.66 5.50 13.33
C ARG A 285 5.22 5.86 11.90
N LEU A 286 5.43 4.93 10.95
CA LEU A 286 5.00 5.07 9.57
C LEU A 286 3.46 4.98 9.52
N PRO A 287 2.74 5.95 8.91
CA PRO A 287 1.33 5.78 8.59
C PRO A 287 1.14 4.58 7.66
N ILE A 288 0.28 3.65 8.08
CA ILE A 288 -0.13 2.47 7.31
C ILE A 288 -1.63 2.60 7.06
N LEU A 289 -2.06 2.36 5.83
CA LEU A 289 -3.46 2.25 5.45
C LEU A 289 -3.66 0.93 4.72
N ASP A 290 -4.79 0.27 4.96
CA ASP A 290 -5.18 -0.90 4.18
C ASP A 290 -5.50 -0.48 2.74
N TRP A 291 -5.20 -1.34 1.77
CA TRP A 291 -5.43 -1.10 0.34
C TRP A 291 -6.29 -2.19 -0.28
N ASP A 292 -7.13 -1.77 -1.23
CA ASP A 292 -7.96 -2.61 -2.11
C ASP A 292 -8.37 -1.71 -3.29
N ALA A 293 -8.08 -2.11 -4.53
CA ALA A 293 -8.45 -1.32 -5.71
C ALA A 293 -9.53 -2.00 -6.59
N GLN A 294 -10.17 -3.05 -6.11
CA GLN A 294 -11.12 -3.83 -6.89
C GLN A 294 -12.29 -2.96 -7.38
N GLY A 295 -12.52 -2.97 -8.70
CA GLY A 295 -13.60 -2.25 -9.35
C GLY A 295 -13.30 -0.80 -9.80
N TYR A 296 -12.03 -0.37 -9.76
CA TYR A 296 -11.58 0.93 -10.30
C TYR A 296 -10.98 0.83 -11.71
#